data_AF-A0A950ISW6-F1
#
_entry.id   AF-A0A950ISW6-F1
#
_cell.length_a   1.000
_cell.length_b   1.000
_cell.length_c   1.000
_cell.angle_alpha   90.00
_cell.angle_beta   90.00
_cell.angle_gamma   90.00
#
_symmetry.space_group_name_H-M   'P 1'
#
loop_
_entity.id
_entity.type
_entity.pdbx_description
1 polymer ?
#
loop_
_entity_poly.entity_id
_entity_poly.type
_entity_poly.pdbx_seq_one_letter_code
_entity_poly.pdbx_strand_id
1 'polypeptide(L)'
;GTATVLSVSYVGSVGRQLLTFEESNPGDQALCLQLSNPANVAPGTTTCGPFGEDTVYTTASGQTVEGTRPTFGINFNSNPYMKTAVSSSFNSLQVSVEHNEKYVNFLVGYTFEKSLDNGSDSFDATNPLNPAQTYALSSFNVPQTLVASYTVQLPFDHFIRGGDIAKRFTAGWQLSGVTTFAKGEPVTLNENDDNSLLGAFNANVDVPNYANNGSPLYVNKNPRKGLPYFNPNYFVPETIGQVGNAMRRSFSGPGINNFDMALLKNTDITESVKLQFRAEAFNVFNHAQFTNPNGLVNNTGQGGFGYVTGARDPRIMQVALKLLF
;
A
#
# COMPACT_ATOMS: atom_id res chain seq x y z
N GLY A 1 -35.99 -8.33 10.69
CA GLY A 1 -36.64 -9.58 11.10
C GLY A 1 -35.71 -10.34 12.02
N THR A 2 -36.14 -11.46 12.59
CA THR A 2 -35.31 -12.30 13.49
C THR A 2 -34.11 -12.96 12.80
N ALA A 3 -34.10 -12.98 11.46
CA ALA A 3 -33.04 -13.55 10.63
C ALA A 3 -31.95 -12.54 10.19
N THR A 4 -32.03 -11.27 10.60
CA THR A 4 -31.05 -10.23 10.23
C THR A 4 -30.47 -9.58 11.46
N VAL A 5 -29.14 -9.51 11.53
CA VAL A 5 -28.40 -8.80 12.56
C VAL A 5 -27.63 -7.66 11.91
N LEU A 6 -27.83 -6.44 12.41
CA LEU A 6 -27.02 -5.27 12.08
C LEU A 6 -26.12 -4.97 13.27
N SER A 7 -24.82 -4.91 13.04
CA SER A 7 -23.83 -4.49 14.04
C SER A 7 -23.12 -3.23 13.55
N VAL A 8 -22.93 -2.29 14.47
CA VAL A 8 -22.17 -1.06 14.23
C VAL A 8 -21.19 -0.91 15.39
N SER A 9 -19.91 -0.77 15.08
CA SER A 9 -18.86 -0.60 16.09
C SER A 9 -17.87 0.49 15.67
N TYR A 10 -17.26 1.09 16.68
CA TYR A 10 -16.13 1.98 16.53
C TYR A 10 -14.92 1.33 17.19
N VAL A 11 -13.81 1.25 16.47
CA VAL A 11 -12.54 0.73 16.99
C VAL A 11 -11.49 1.81 16.84
N GLY A 12 -10.94 2.26 17.96
CA GLY A 12 -9.83 3.19 18.01
C GLY A 12 -8.64 2.59 18.76
N SER A 13 -7.43 2.87 18.28
CA SER A 13 -6.20 2.51 19.00
C SER A 13 -5.16 3.61 18.85
N VAL A 14 -4.33 3.74 19.88
CA VAL A 14 -3.19 4.65 19.90
C VAL A 14 -1.97 3.86 20.34
N GLY A 15 -0.95 3.84 19.49
CA GLY A 15 0.37 3.29 19.79
C GLY A 15 1.32 4.40 20.23
N ARG A 16 2.16 4.13 21.22
CA ARG A 16 3.25 5.00 21.67
C ARG A 16 4.49 4.13 21.87
N GLN A 17 5.67 4.70 21.63
CA GLN A 17 6.95 4.00 21.77
C GLN A 17 7.00 2.70 20.95
N LEU A 18 6.49 2.76 19.72
CA LEU A 18 6.60 1.65 18.76
C LEU A 18 7.99 1.64 18.14
N LEU A 19 8.42 0.46 17.70
CA LEU A 19 9.69 0.26 17.01
C LEU A 19 9.71 1.02 15.69
N THR A 20 10.86 1.63 15.40
CA THR A 20 11.21 2.26 14.13
C THR A 20 12.69 2.07 13.86
N PHE A 21 13.06 2.32 12.62
CA PHE A 21 14.45 2.39 12.18
C PHE A 21 14.88 3.86 12.14
N GLU A 22 16.02 4.17 12.72
CA GLU A 22 16.56 5.54 12.72
C GLU A 22 18.04 5.48 12.39
N GLU A 23 18.51 6.37 11.55
CA GLU A 23 19.94 6.53 11.26
C GLU A 23 20.66 7.05 12.52
N SER A 24 21.67 6.32 13.03
CA SER A 24 22.45 6.77 14.20
C SER A 24 23.69 7.57 13.82
N ASN A 25 24.13 7.48 12.57
CA ASN A 25 25.28 8.21 12.07
C ASN A 25 24.93 9.14 10.89
N PRO A 26 23.90 10.01 11.00
CA PRO A 26 23.54 10.89 9.89
C PRO A 26 24.66 11.91 9.63
N GLY A 27 24.84 12.29 8.36
CA GLY A 27 25.69 13.41 7.98
C GLY A 27 25.17 14.76 8.50
N ASP A 28 26.08 15.67 8.80
CA ASP A 28 25.77 17.08 9.04
C ASP A 28 25.50 17.76 7.68
N GLN A 29 24.22 17.98 7.41
CA GLN A 29 23.74 18.58 6.16
C GLN A 29 24.35 19.97 5.93
N ALA A 30 24.52 20.77 6.98
CA ALA A 30 25.05 22.13 6.88
C ALA A 30 26.55 22.11 6.56
N LEU A 31 27.30 21.22 7.21
CA LEU A 31 28.72 21.04 6.94
C LEU A 31 28.95 20.49 5.53
N CYS A 32 28.19 19.46 5.11
CA CYS A 32 28.31 18.94 3.74
C CYS A 32 27.92 20.00 2.70
N LEU A 33 26.84 20.76 2.93
CA LEU A 33 26.45 21.84 2.04
C LEU A 33 27.54 22.93 1.98
N GLN A 34 28.20 23.26 3.10
CA GLN A 34 29.33 24.18 3.11
C GLN A 34 30.51 23.65 2.27
N LEU A 35 30.85 22.37 2.42
CA LEU A 35 31.95 21.71 1.71
C LEU A 35 31.62 21.37 0.25
N SER A 36 30.36 21.48 -0.16
CA SER A 36 29.95 21.34 -1.56
C SER A 36 30.38 22.52 -2.43
N ASN A 37 30.62 23.68 -1.83
CA ASN A 37 31.10 24.86 -2.54
C ASN A 37 32.63 24.79 -2.76
N PRO A 38 33.12 24.79 -4.02
CA PRO A 38 34.55 24.75 -4.33
C PRO A 38 35.37 25.88 -3.68
N ALA A 39 34.75 27.02 -3.34
CA ALA A 39 35.43 28.12 -2.65
C ALA A 39 35.78 27.81 -1.19
N ASN A 40 35.14 26.82 -0.59
CA ASN A 40 35.33 26.44 0.82
C ASN A 40 36.31 25.27 0.99
N VAL A 41 36.73 24.63 -0.10
CA VAL A 41 37.69 23.52 -0.10
C VAL A 41 39.01 23.94 -0.77
N ALA A 42 40.07 23.18 -0.52
CA ALA A 42 41.36 23.42 -1.17
C ALA A 42 41.25 23.24 -2.70
N PRO A 43 41.95 24.05 -3.52
CA PRO A 43 41.89 23.91 -4.97
C PRO A 43 42.31 22.51 -5.44
N GLY A 44 41.45 21.87 -6.24
CA GLY A 44 41.72 20.54 -6.81
C GLY A 44 41.36 19.36 -5.89
N THR A 45 40.76 19.60 -4.71
CA THR A 45 40.24 18.54 -3.85
C THR A 45 38.76 18.26 -4.10
N THR A 46 38.29 17.11 -3.63
CA THR A 46 36.87 16.71 -3.69
C THR A 46 35.99 17.68 -2.89
N THR A 47 34.77 17.92 -3.38
CA THR A 47 33.70 18.67 -2.68
C THR A 47 32.67 17.70 -2.15
N CYS A 48 31.99 18.07 -1.05
CA CYS A 48 30.89 17.24 -0.54
C CYS A 48 29.67 17.31 -1.47
N GLY A 49 28.87 16.27 -1.45
CA GLY A 49 27.67 16.11 -2.27
C GLY A 49 26.98 14.82 -1.85
N PRO A 50 25.94 14.40 -2.59
CA PRO A 50 25.21 13.20 -2.23
C PRO A 50 26.12 11.97 -2.14
N PHE A 51 25.93 11.17 -1.09
CA PHE A 51 26.76 10.02 -0.70
C PHE A 51 28.21 10.39 -0.34
N GLY A 52 28.50 11.67 -0.10
CA GLY A 52 29.83 12.20 0.20
C GLY A 52 30.15 12.27 1.69
N GLU A 53 29.24 11.88 2.58
CA GLU A 53 29.35 12.13 4.02
C GLU A 53 30.53 11.40 4.67
N ASP A 54 30.97 10.30 4.06
CA ASP A 54 32.06 9.42 4.49
C ASP A 54 33.44 9.83 3.94
N THR A 55 33.54 10.96 3.24
CA THR A 55 34.78 11.41 2.58
C THR A 55 35.57 12.41 3.42
N VAL A 56 36.91 12.32 3.39
CA VAL A 56 37.78 13.32 4.01
C VAL A 56 37.92 14.54 3.09
N TYR A 57 37.70 15.73 3.64
CA TYR A 57 37.80 16.99 2.92
C TYR A 57 38.97 17.82 3.43
N THR A 58 39.52 18.68 2.56
CA THR A 58 40.46 19.71 2.96
C THR A 58 39.83 21.07 2.70
N THR A 59 39.68 21.89 3.74
CA THR A 59 39.12 23.23 3.61
C THR A 59 40.06 24.15 2.83
N ALA A 60 39.55 25.28 2.36
CA ALA A 60 40.37 26.32 1.72
C ALA A 60 41.48 26.87 2.64
N SER A 61 41.33 26.75 3.96
CA SER A 61 42.36 27.11 4.95
C SER A 61 43.40 26.00 5.18
N GLY A 62 43.29 24.86 4.50
CA GLY A 62 44.18 23.71 4.65
C GLY A 62 43.87 22.82 5.85
N GLN A 63 42.70 22.99 6.49
CA GLN A 63 42.26 22.11 7.58
C GLN A 63 41.62 20.84 7.03
N THR A 64 41.97 19.70 7.62
CA THR A 64 41.33 18.43 7.30
C THR A 64 40.01 18.29 8.06
N VAL A 65 38.95 17.89 7.35
CA VAL A 65 37.64 17.55 7.90
C VAL A 65 37.41 16.06 7.64
N GLU A 66 37.37 15.27 8.71
CA GLU A 66 37.24 13.82 8.68
C GLU A 66 35.77 13.40 8.49
N GLY A 67 35.20 13.66 7.31
CA GLY A 67 33.80 13.39 7.01
C GLY A 67 32.83 14.42 7.57
N THR A 68 31.57 14.28 7.18
CA THR A 68 30.48 15.11 7.71
C THR A 68 29.63 14.37 8.72
N ARG A 69 29.92 13.09 9.03
CA ARG A 69 29.21 12.31 10.06
C ARG A 69 29.78 12.56 11.46
N PRO A 70 29.09 13.31 12.34
CA PRO A 70 29.66 13.71 13.62
C PRO A 70 29.64 12.60 14.68
N THR A 71 28.73 11.61 14.57
CA THR A 71 28.48 10.65 15.65
C THR A 71 29.54 9.56 15.74
N PHE A 72 29.79 8.85 14.63
CA PHE A 72 30.74 7.74 14.58
C PHE A 72 31.90 7.99 13.59
N GLY A 73 31.86 9.09 12.83
CA GLY A 73 32.86 9.42 11.81
C GLY A 73 32.80 8.51 10.59
N ILE A 74 33.76 8.68 9.68
CA ILE A 74 33.83 8.02 8.35
C ILE A 74 34.04 6.50 8.40
N ASN A 75 34.50 5.95 9.52
CA ASN A 75 34.74 4.50 9.63
C ASN A 75 33.43 3.70 9.73
N PHE A 76 32.32 4.39 9.96
CA PHE A 76 30.98 3.82 10.00
C PHE A 76 30.15 4.60 8.97
N ASN A 77 29.63 3.92 7.97
CA ASN A 77 28.74 4.52 6.99
C ASN A 77 27.32 4.71 7.59
N SER A 78 26.28 4.72 6.75
CA SER A 78 24.88 4.62 7.20
C SER A 78 24.70 3.43 8.13
N ASN A 79 24.45 3.70 9.42
CA ASN A 79 24.43 2.69 10.48
C ASN A 79 23.14 2.85 11.30
N PRO A 80 21.99 2.46 10.75
CA PRO A 80 20.73 2.59 11.44
C PRO A 80 20.56 1.57 12.56
N TYR A 81 19.75 1.94 13.54
CA TYR A 81 19.41 1.13 14.69
C TYR A 81 17.89 1.14 14.91
N MET A 82 17.42 0.10 15.59
CA MET A 82 16.01 0.03 15.98
C MET A 82 15.82 0.71 17.33
N LYS A 83 14.78 1.54 17.43
CA LYS A 83 14.38 2.16 18.71
C LYS A 83 12.88 2.29 18.84
N THR A 84 12.41 2.41 20.07
CA THR A 84 11.00 2.63 20.40
C THR A 84 10.69 4.12 20.51
N ALA A 85 10.28 4.75 19.42
CA ALA A 85 10.04 6.20 19.37
C ALA A 85 8.79 6.62 18.57
N VAL A 86 8.20 5.70 17.81
CA VAL A 86 7.08 5.99 16.92
C VAL A 86 5.75 5.95 17.67
N SER A 87 4.81 6.75 17.18
CA SER A 87 3.42 6.78 17.60
C SER A 87 2.51 6.46 16.42
N SER A 88 1.40 5.79 16.71
CA SER A 88 0.35 5.52 15.72
C SER A 88 -1.01 5.94 16.27
N SER A 89 -1.92 6.27 15.36
CA SER A 89 -3.33 6.49 15.67
C SER A 89 -4.19 5.83 14.61
N PHE A 90 -5.10 4.98 15.04
CA PHE A 90 -6.02 4.27 14.18
C PHE A 90 -7.44 4.49 14.69
N ASN A 91 -8.34 4.81 13.77
CA ASN A 91 -9.76 4.92 14.07
C ASN A 91 -10.55 4.29 12.93
N SER A 92 -11.54 3.46 13.26
CA SER A 92 -12.41 2.83 12.27
C SER A 92 -13.85 2.78 12.74
N LEU A 93 -14.75 2.99 11.78
CA LEU A 93 -16.17 2.65 11.86
C LEU A 93 -16.37 1.34 11.10
N GLN A 94 -16.93 0.34 11.78
CA GLN A 94 -17.21 -0.96 11.19
C GLN A 94 -18.71 -1.21 11.26
N VAL A 95 -19.30 -1.54 10.12
CA VAL A 95 -20.73 -1.85 9.98
C VAL A 95 -20.83 -3.23 9.37
N SER A 96 -21.60 -4.12 9.97
CA SER A 96 -21.87 -5.43 9.38
C SER A 96 -23.37 -5.73 9.37
N VAL A 97 -23.85 -6.27 8.26
CA VAL A 97 -25.19 -6.82 8.13
C VAL A 97 -25.05 -8.30 7.83
N GLU A 98 -25.55 -9.12 8.75
CA GLU A 98 -25.68 -10.55 8.56
C GLU A 98 -27.14 -10.91 8.36
N HIS A 99 -27.41 -11.77 7.39
CA HIS A 99 -28.73 -12.32 7.15
C HIS A 99 -28.63 -13.81 6.89
N ASN A 100 -29.41 -14.60 7.63
CA ASN A 100 -29.41 -16.04 7.55
C ASN A 100 -30.85 -16.56 7.39
N GLU A 101 -31.18 -16.99 6.18
CA GLU A 101 -32.45 -17.63 5.85
C GLU A 101 -32.23 -18.92 5.06
N LYS A 102 -33.28 -19.72 4.94
CA LYS A 102 -33.25 -21.03 4.29
C LYS A 102 -32.63 -21.01 2.89
N TYR A 103 -32.93 -19.97 2.10
CA TYR A 103 -32.51 -19.89 0.69
C TYR A 103 -31.44 -18.84 0.43
N VAL A 104 -31.26 -17.88 1.34
CA VAL A 104 -30.35 -16.75 1.17
C VAL A 104 -29.58 -16.54 2.46
N ASN A 105 -28.26 -16.54 2.33
CA ASN A 105 -27.34 -16.23 3.42
C ASN A 105 -26.36 -15.19 2.93
N PHE A 106 -26.18 -14.10 3.66
CA PHE A 106 -25.15 -13.12 3.33
C PHE A 106 -24.59 -12.43 4.57
N LEU A 107 -23.34 -12.02 4.46
CA LEU A 107 -22.64 -11.16 5.38
C LEU A 107 -22.02 -10.03 4.58
N VAL A 108 -22.44 -8.80 4.85
CA VAL A 108 -21.86 -7.59 4.27
C VAL A 108 -21.16 -6.82 5.37
N GLY A 109 -19.84 -6.68 5.25
CA GLY A 109 -19.03 -5.83 6.11
C GLY A 109 -18.59 -4.57 5.37
N TYR A 110 -18.66 -3.42 6.05
CA TYR A 110 -18.13 -2.15 5.59
C TYR A 110 -17.25 -1.54 6.69
N THR A 111 -16.01 -1.24 6.35
CA THR A 111 -15.04 -0.57 7.22
C THR A 111 -14.70 0.78 6.60
N PHE A 112 -14.87 1.85 7.38
CA PHE A 112 -14.31 3.16 7.10
C PHE A 112 -13.23 3.44 8.13
N GLU A 113 -11.98 3.56 7.69
CA GLU A 113 -10.84 3.67 8.60
C GLU A 113 -9.90 4.82 8.24
N LYS A 114 -9.12 5.23 9.24
CA LYS A 114 -7.98 6.12 9.08
C LYS A 114 -6.89 5.70 10.04
N SER A 115 -5.74 5.37 9.49
CA SER A 115 -4.52 5.02 10.20
C SER A 115 -3.42 6.02 9.85
N LEU A 116 -2.82 6.61 10.88
CA LEU A 116 -1.71 7.55 10.78
C LEU A 116 -0.58 7.09 11.69
N ASP A 117 0.66 7.18 11.23
CA ASP A 117 1.85 6.89 12.01
C ASP A 117 3.07 7.68 11.52
N ASN A 118 4.12 7.72 12.33
CA ASN A 118 5.47 8.10 11.91
C ASN A 118 6.40 6.89 11.71
N GLY A 119 5.83 5.67 11.63
CA GLY A 119 6.54 4.42 11.35
C GLY A 119 5.52 3.28 11.27
N SER A 120 5.28 2.76 10.07
CA SER A 120 4.27 1.72 9.83
C SER A 120 4.79 0.31 10.12
N ASP A 121 6.10 0.13 10.09
CA ASP A 121 6.76 -1.11 10.48
C ASP A 121 8.10 -0.81 11.16
N SER A 122 8.81 -1.87 11.54
CA SER A 122 10.06 -1.75 12.29
C SER A 122 11.27 -1.29 11.48
N PHE A 123 11.17 -1.29 10.15
CA PHE A 123 12.18 -0.83 9.18
C PHE A 123 11.80 0.51 8.51
N ASP A 124 10.58 0.99 8.73
CA ASP A 124 10.11 2.28 8.24
C ASP A 124 10.84 3.39 8.98
N ALA A 125 11.69 4.10 8.24
CA ALA A 125 12.65 5.03 8.80
C ALA A 125 11.99 6.30 9.34
N THR A 126 12.47 6.77 10.49
CA THR A 126 12.11 8.07 11.07
C THR A 126 13.24 9.07 10.86
N ASN A 127 12.89 10.30 10.48
CA ASN A 127 13.85 11.37 10.32
C ASN A 127 14.48 11.73 11.68
N PRO A 128 15.81 11.52 11.86
CA PRO A 128 16.48 11.77 13.13
C PRO A 128 16.54 13.26 13.49
N LEU A 129 16.49 14.15 12.51
CA LEU A 129 16.55 15.61 12.70
C LEU A 129 15.17 16.20 12.99
N ASN A 130 14.12 15.64 12.38
CA ASN A 130 12.75 16.10 12.58
C ASN A 130 11.74 14.94 12.50
N PRO A 131 11.50 14.23 13.61
CA PRO A 131 10.57 13.09 13.64
C PRO A 131 9.14 13.43 13.25
N ALA A 132 8.73 14.70 13.34
CA ALA A 132 7.38 15.14 12.97
C ALA A 132 7.15 15.12 11.45
N GLN A 133 8.20 15.26 10.63
CA GLN A 133 8.11 15.17 9.17
C GLN A 133 7.73 13.77 8.68
N THR A 134 8.05 12.73 9.47
CA THR A 134 7.75 11.35 9.12
C THR A 134 6.27 10.99 9.34
N TYR A 135 5.49 11.82 10.03
CA TYR A 135 4.09 11.52 10.32
C TYR A 135 3.21 11.59 9.06
N ALA A 136 2.60 10.46 8.69
CA ALA A 136 1.87 10.27 7.44
C ALA A 136 0.77 9.20 7.59
N LEU A 137 0.05 8.90 6.49
CA LEU A 137 -0.83 7.72 6.45
C LEU A 137 -0.01 6.45 6.65
N SER A 138 -0.52 5.51 7.44
CA SER A 138 0.11 4.19 7.59
C SER A 138 0.20 3.47 6.25
N SER A 139 1.27 2.69 6.01
CA SER A 139 1.46 1.95 4.75
C SER A 139 0.31 0.99 4.42
N PHE A 140 -0.40 0.50 5.44
CA PHE A 140 -1.54 -0.40 5.34
C PHE A 140 -2.90 0.30 5.50
N ASN A 141 -2.96 1.64 5.46
CA ASN A 141 -4.22 2.37 5.60
C ASN A 141 -5.12 2.17 4.36
N VAL A 142 -6.28 1.54 4.54
CA VAL A 142 -7.26 1.35 3.46
C VAL A 142 -8.58 2.06 3.81
N PRO A 143 -8.79 3.32 3.38
CA PRO A 143 -9.82 4.19 3.95
C PRO A 143 -11.25 3.64 3.92
N GLN A 144 -11.57 2.83 2.92
CA GLN A 144 -12.89 2.22 2.73
C GLN A 144 -12.72 0.82 2.19
N THR A 145 -13.34 -0.13 2.87
CA THR A 145 -13.41 -1.53 2.44
C THR A 145 -14.83 -2.04 2.62
N LEU A 146 -15.41 -2.59 1.57
CA LEU A 146 -16.68 -3.31 1.56
C LEU A 146 -16.42 -4.74 1.11
N VAL A 147 -16.83 -5.71 1.93
CA VAL A 147 -16.77 -7.13 1.60
C VAL A 147 -18.17 -7.72 1.77
N ALA A 148 -18.68 -8.35 0.72
CA ALA A 148 -19.96 -9.04 0.74
C ALA A 148 -19.75 -10.52 0.42
N SER A 149 -19.97 -11.37 1.41
CA SER A 149 -20.01 -12.83 1.24
C SER A 149 -21.45 -13.27 1.15
N TYR A 150 -21.82 -14.05 0.14
CA TYR A 150 -23.20 -14.48 -0.07
C TYR A 150 -23.29 -15.90 -0.57
N THR A 151 -24.42 -16.53 -0.27
CA THR A 151 -24.84 -17.83 -0.78
C THR A 151 -26.35 -17.82 -1.00
N VAL A 152 -26.76 -18.06 -2.23
CA VAL A 152 -28.15 -17.99 -2.70
C VAL A 152 -28.50 -19.31 -3.37
N GLN A 153 -29.52 -19.99 -2.87
CA GLN A 153 -30.12 -21.13 -3.54
C GLN A 153 -30.97 -20.62 -4.70
N LEU A 154 -30.75 -21.15 -5.90
CA LEU A 154 -31.42 -20.73 -7.12
C LEU A 154 -32.62 -21.66 -7.38
N PRO A 155 -33.87 -21.17 -7.34
CA PRO A 155 -35.05 -22.03 -7.44
C PRO A 155 -35.46 -22.26 -8.89
N PHE A 156 -34.53 -22.70 -9.75
CA PHE A 156 -34.81 -22.94 -11.17
C PHE A 156 -35.89 -24.02 -11.38
N ASP A 157 -36.02 -24.96 -10.45
CA ASP A 157 -37.06 -25.99 -10.40
C ASP A 157 -38.48 -25.45 -10.19
N HIS A 158 -38.62 -24.27 -9.59
CA HIS A 158 -39.92 -23.61 -9.42
C HIS A 158 -40.36 -22.88 -10.70
N PHE A 159 -39.39 -22.43 -11.50
CA PHE A 159 -39.65 -21.66 -12.73
C PHE A 159 -39.76 -22.53 -13.98
N ILE A 160 -39.03 -23.65 -14.03
CA ILE A 160 -39.06 -24.57 -15.16
C ILE A 160 -39.98 -25.73 -14.81
N ARG A 161 -41.24 -25.65 -15.28
CA ARG A 161 -42.23 -26.71 -15.11
C ARG A 161 -41.88 -27.91 -16.01
N GLY A 162 -41.62 -29.06 -15.40
CA GLY A 162 -41.45 -30.33 -16.10
C GLY A 162 -41.52 -31.51 -15.11
N GLY A 163 -41.67 -32.73 -15.64
CA GLY A 163 -41.69 -33.96 -14.83
C GLY A 163 -40.37 -34.22 -14.09
N ASP A 164 -40.25 -35.37 -13.44
CA ASP A 164 -39.11 -35.69 -12.54
C ASP A 164 -37.74 -35.56 -13.20
N ILE A 165 -37.65 -35.80 -14.51
CA ILE A 165 -36.40 -35.62 -15.28
C ILE A 165 -36.00 -34.13 -15.31
N ALA A 166 -36.94 -33.21 -15.54
CA ALA A 166 -36.64 -31.78 -15.55
C ALA A 166 -36.14 -31.31 -14.18
N LYS A 167 -36.78 -31.77 -13.10
CA LYS A 167 -36.37 -31.46 -11.72
C LYS A 167 -34.93 -31.91 -11.40
N ARG A 168 -34.46 -33.04 -11.94
CA ARG A 168 -33.06 -33.49 -11.76
C ARG A 168 -32.04 -32.51 -12.37
N PHE A 169 -32.42 -31.74 -13.39
CA PHE A 169 -31.54 -30.74 -14.01
C PHE A 169 -31.72 -29.33 -13.42
N THR A 170 -32.89 -29.02 -12.87
CA THR A 170 -33.25 -27.68 -12.42
C THR A 170 -33.16 -27.49 -10.90
N ALA A 171 -33.16 -28.55 -10.10
CA ALA A 171 -32.99 -28.46 -8.65
C ALA A 171 -31.51 -28.46 -8.21
N GLY A 172 -31.27 -27.98 -6.99
CA GLY A 172 -29.98 -28.10 -6.30
C GLY A 172 -28.90 -27.10 -6.72
N TRP A 173 -29.28 -26.05 -7.46
CA TRP A 173 -28.37 -24.97 -7.84
C TRP A 173 -28.16 -23.98 -6.69
N GLN A 174 -26.92 -23.58 -6.49
CA GLN A 174 -26.51 -22.62 -5.49
C GLN A 174 -25.43 -21.72 -6.07
N LEU A 175 -25.61 -20.40 -5.93
CA LEU A 175 -24.59 -19.40 -6.23
C LEU A 175 -23.97 -18.97 -4.91
N SER A 176 -22.65 -19.01 -4.80
CA SER A 176 -21.92 -18.39 -3.71
C SER A 176 -20.85 -17.45 -4.25
N GLY A 177 -20.42 -16.50 -3.43
CA GLY A 177 -19.37 -15.59 -3.84
C GLY A 177 -18.91 -14.64 -2.74
N VAL A 178 -17.79 -14.00 -3.01
CA VAL A 178 -17.23 -12.91 -2.23
C VAL A 178 -16.98 -11.75 -3.19
N THR A 179 -17.57 -10.61 -2.87
CA THR A 179 -17.34 -9.36 -3.59
C THR A 179 -16.57 -8.41 -2.70
N THR A 180 -15.47 -7.85 -3.21
CA THR A 180 -14.62 -6.91 -2.47
C THR A 180 -14.47 -5.61 -3.24
N PHE A 181 -14.84 -4.51 -2.58
CA PHE A 181 -14.54 -3.16 -3.01
C PHE A 181 -13.68 -2.49 -1.95
N ALA A 182 -12.45 -2.14 -2.29
CA ALA A 182 -11.56 -1.44 -1.36
C ALA A 182 -10.88 -0.27 -2.05
N LYS A 183 -10.57 0.78 -1.30
CA LYS A 183 -9.59 1.78 -1.74
C LYS A 183 -8.19 1.15 -1.77
N GLY A 184 -7.24 1.82 -2.41
CA GLY A 184 -5.85 1.38 -2.40
C GLY A 184 -5.14 1.78 -1.11
N GLU A 185 -4.08 1.04 -0.80
CA GLU A 185 -3.07 1.43 0.18
C GLU A 185 -2.38 2.72 -0.26
N PRO A 186 -1.76 3.49 0.65
CA PRO A 186 -1.08 4.73 0.29
C PRO A 186 0.13 4.49 -0.60
N VAL A 187 0.35 5.42 -1.53
CA VAL A 187 1.60 5.45 -2.30
C VAL A 187 2.70 5.98 -1.38
N THR A 188 3.78 5.23 -1.25
CA THR A 188 4.97 5.67 -0.50
C THR A 188 5.89 6.41 -1.46
N LEU A 189 6.04 7.71 -1.22
CA LEU A 189 6.98 8.57 -1.93
C LEU A 189 8.33 8.50 -1.22
N ASN A 190 9.39 8.38 -2.01
CA ASN A 190 10.75 8.41 -1.51
C ASN A 190 11.71 8.85 -2.61
N GLU A 191 12.91 9.24 -2.20
CA GLU A 191 14.05 9.50 -3.08
C GLU A 191 15.18 8.54 -2.77
N ASN A 192 16.17 8.42 -3.64
CA ASN A 192 17.35 7.58 -3.40
C ASN A 192 18.64 8.21 -3.96
N ASP A 193 18.63 9.52 -4.14
CA ASP A 193 19.76 10.29 -4.63
C ASP A 193 20.52 11.03 -3.53
N ASP A 194 20.07 10.96 -2.27
CA ASP A 194 20.71 11.53 -1.08
C ASP A 194 20.92 13.05 -1.17
N ASN A 195 19.97 13.77 -1.79
CA ASN A 195 20.01 15.22 -1.79
C ASN A 195 19.85 15.80 -0.39
N SER A 196 19.33 15.05 0.59
CA SER A 196 19.33 15.52 1.98
C SER A 196 20.74 15.71 2.56
N LEU A 197 21.77 15.05 2.04
CA LEU A 197 23.13 15.01 2.59
C LEU A 197 23.20 14.40 4.00
N LEU A 198 22.25 13.53 4.33
CA LEU A 198 22.28 12.74 5.57
C LEU A 198 23.08 11.45 5.38
N GLY A 199 23.28 10.99 4.15
CA GLY A 199 23.91 9.72 3.85
C GLY A 199 23.18 8.57 4.54
N ALA A 200 21.86 8.66 4.70
CA ALA A 200 21.01 7.74 5.48
C ALA A 200 20.43 6.61 4.62
N PHE A 201 21.20 6.07 3.68
CA PHE A 201 20.71 5.15 2.64
C PHE A 201 20.23 3.78 3.16
N ASN A 202 20.60 3.37 4.38
CA ASN A 202 20.05 2.17 5.02
C ASN A 202 18.78 2.46 5.86
N ALA A 203 18.51 3.72 6.23
CA ALA A 203 17.28 4.17 6.89
C ALA A 203 16.78 5.43 6.20
N ASN A 204 16.35 5.26 4.95
CA ASN A 204 16.07 6.34 4.03
C ASN A 204 14.88 7.19 4.49
N VAL A 205 15.11 8.49 4.63
CA VAL A 205 14.12 9.49 5.06
C VAL A 205 13.83 10.52 3.97
N ASP A 206 14.46 10.37 2.81
CA ASP A 206 14.43 11.34 1.72
C ASP A 206 13.14 11.18 0.94
N VAL A 207 12.47 12.31 0.77
CA VAL A 207 11.16 12.45 0.15
C VAL A 207 11.18 13.71 -0.71
N PRO A 208 10.38 13.77 -1.78
CA PRO A 208 10.34 14.93 -2.64
C PRO A 208 9.86 16.19 -1.95
N ASN A 209 10.12 17.31 -2.63
CA ASN A 209 9.33 18.51 -2.42
C ASN A 209 8.00 18.42 -3.18
N TYR A 210 6.92 18.73 -2.48
CA TYR A 210 5.60 18.89 -3.07
C TYR A 210 5.49 20.28 -3.72
N ALA A 211 5.66 20.34 -5.03
CA ALA A 211 5.69 21.57 -5.84
C ALA A 211 4.29 22.05 -6.26
N ASN A 212 3.24 21.55 -5.63
CA ASN A 212 1.88 21.85 -6.02
C ASN A 212 1.37 23.16 -5.40
N ASN A 213 1.04 24.15 -6.25
CA ASN A 213 0.51 25.46 -5.88
C ASN A 213 -0.97 25.41 -5.41
N GLY A 214 -1.34 24.42 -4.60
CA GLY A 214 -2.68 24.25 -4.05
C GLY A 214 -3.72 23.59 -4.97
N SER A 215 -3.34 23.07 -6.13
CA SER A 215 -4.26 22.33 -7.01
C SER A 215 -4.59 20.94 -6.44
N PRO A 216 -5.76 20.34 -6.71
CA PRO A 216 -5.99 18.95 -6.33
C PRO A 216 -4.99 18.01 -7.04
N LEU A 217 -4.48 17.00 -6.33
CA LEU A 217 -3.67 15.94 -6.94
C LEU A 217 -4.54 15.21 -7.97
N TYR A 218 -4.17 15.33 -9.25
CA TYR A 218 -4.85 14.59 -10.30
C TYR A 218 -4.48 13.12 -10.21
N VAL A 219 -5.48 12.26 -10.10
CA VAL A 219 -5.32 10.80 -10.11
C VAL A 219 -6.04 10.22 -11.34
N ASN A 220 -5.27 9.57 -12.20
CA ASN A 220 -5.76 8.83 -13.34
C ASN A 220 -6.41 7.51 -12.88
N LYS A 221 -7.72 7.40 -13.09
CA LYS A 221 -8.51 6.21 -12.74
C LYS A 221 -8.30 5.01 -13.68
N ASN A 222 -7.54 5.16 -14.77
CA ASN A 222 -7.28 4.10 -15.74
C ASN A 222 -5.80 4.07 -16.19
N PRO A 223 -4.94 3.35 -15.44
CA PRO A 223 -3.51 3.23 -15.76
C PRO A 223 -3.19 2.56 -17.11
N ARG A 224 -4.14 1.87 -17.74
CA ARG A 224 -3.93 1.14 -19.02
C ARG A 224 -3.54 2.01 -20.20
N LYS A 225 -3.76 3.33 -20.11
CA LYS A 225 -3.46 4.27 -21.20
C LYS A 225 -1.98 4.66 -21.31
N GLY A 226 -1.10 4.03 -20.52
CA GLY A 226 0.32 4.41 -20.48
C GLY A 226 0.53 5.82 -19.93
N LEU A 227 -0.42 6.32 -19.14
CA LEU A 227 -0.35 7.59 -18.44
C LEU A 227 -0.08 7.33 -16.96
N PRO A 228 0.66 8.21 -16.27
CA PRO A 228 0.92 8.02 -14.86
C PRO A 228 -0.39 8.06 -14.04
N TYR A 229 -0.42 7.31 -12.95
CA TYR A 229 -1.55 7.20 -12.03
C TYR A 229 -1.80 8.51 -11.29
N PHE A 230 -0.77 9.28 -11.00
CA PHE A 230 -0.88 10.66 -10.51
C PHE A 230 -0.03 11.58 -11.37
N ASN A 231 -0.21 12.89 -11.29
CA ASN A 231 0.67 13.82 -12.01
C ASN A 231 2.07 13.86 -11.34
N PRO A 232 3.12 13.33 -11.97
CA PRO A 232 4.45 13.29 -11.36
C PRO A 232 5.04 14.69 -11.17
N ASN A 233 4.64 15.67 -11.98
CA ASN A 233 5.15 17.05 -11.92
C ASN A 233 4.79 17.79 -10.61
N TYR A 234 3.95 17.20 -9.76
CA TYR A 234 3.63 17.76 -8.44
C TYR A 234 4.71 17.45 -7.40
N PHE A 235 5.61 16.53 -7.71
CA PHE A 235 6.71 16.13 -6.87
C PHE A 235 7.99 16.41 -7.63
N VAL A 236 8.88 17.16 -7.00
CA VAL A 236 10.20 17.47 -7.53
C VAL A 236 11.24 16.98 -6.53
N PRO A 237 12.43 16.54 -7.00
CA PRO A 237 13.54 16.22 -6.13
C PRO A 237 13.74 17.28 -5.05
N GLU A 238 14.06 16.85 -3.83
CA GLU A 238 14.34 17.80 -2.77
C GLU A 238 15.56 18.68 -3.06
N THR A 239 15.59 19.83 -2.41
CA THR A 239 16.73 20.75 -2.54
C THR A 239 17.91 20.18 -1.78
N ILE A 240 19.10 20.22 -2.39
CA ILE A 240 20.32 19.74 -1.77
C ILE A 240 20.54 20.35 -0.36
N GLY A 241 20.87 19.49 0.61
CA GLY A 241 21.07 19.82 2.03
C GLY A 241 19.78 19.92 2.85
N GLN A 242 18.64 19.45 2.34
CA GLN A 242 17.36 19.44 3.06
C GLN A 242 16.59 18.16 2.76
N VAL A 243 15.92 17.61 3.77
CA VAL A 243 14.88 16.59 3.51
C VAL A 243 13.66 17.30 2.91
N GLY A 244 13.05 16.73 1.87
CA GLY A 244 11.91 17.36 1.21
C GLY A 244 10.67 17.45 2.10
N ASN A 245 9.70 18.23 1.63
CA ASN A 245 8.53 18.62 2.41
C ASN A 245 7.27 17.77 2.15
N ALA A 246 7.30 16.83 1.21
CA ALA A 246 6.16 15.95 0.95
C ALA A 246 5.96 15.00 2.13
N MET A 247 4.71 14.77 2.51
CA MET A 247 4.40 13.62 3.36
C MET A 247 4.72 12.34 2.58
N ARG A 248 5.55 11.46 3.15
CA ARG A 248 5.90 10.15 2.55
C ARG A 248 4.71 9.35 2.06
N ARG A 249 3.53 9.50 2.68
CA ARG A 249 2.27 8.84 2.31
C ARG A 249 1.08 9.79 2.52
N SER A 250 0.57 10.39 1.45
CA SER A 250 -0.52 11.38 1.52
C SER A 250 -1.78 11.01 0.72
N PHE A 251 -1.70 10.04 -0.19
CA PHE A 251 -2.81 9.63 -1.04
C PHE A 251 -2.79 8.13 -1.35
N SER A 252 -3.96 7.59 -1.66
CA SER A 252 -4.15 6.16 -2.00
C SER A 252 -3.82 5.84 -3.45
N GLY A 253 -3.19 4.68 -3.66
CA GLY A 253 -3.05 4.06 -4.96
C GLY A 253 -4.36 3.41 -5.47
N PRO A 254 -4.28 2.63 -6.56
CA PRO A 254 -5.42 1.90 -7.10
C PRO A 254 -6.07 0.96 -6.08
N GLY A 255 -7.39 0.94 -6.06
CA GLY A 255 -8.18 0.08 -5.19
C GLY A 255 -8.54 -1.28 -5.80
N ILE A 256 -9.33 -2.04 -5.05
CA ILE A 256 -9.88 -3.33 -5.44
C ILE A 256 -11.36 -3.15 -5.84
N ASN A 257 -11.75 -3.80 -6.93
CA ASN A 257 -13.14 -4.02 -7.33
C ASN A 257 -13.21 -5.42 -7.93
N ASN A 258 -13.44 -6.42 -7.09
CA ASN A 258 -13.30 -7.81 -7.46
C ASN A 258 -14.53 -8.64 -7.08
N PHE A 259 -14.81 -9.64 -7.90
CA PHE A 259 -15.90 -10.60 -7.72
C PHE A 259 -15.34 -12.00 -7.91
N ASP A 260 -15.37 -12.79 -6.85
CA ASP A 260 -15.04 -14.20 -6.87
C ASP A 260 -16.34 -14.97 -6.63
N MET A 261 -16.71 -15.85 -7.56
CA MET A 261 -17.99 -16.55 -7.53
C MET A 261 -17.82 -18.04 -7.79
N ALA A 262 -18.70 -18.83 -7.17
CA ALA A 262 -18.84 -20.25 -7.42
C ALA A 262 -20.31 -20.58 -7.70
N LEU A 263 -20.53 -21.38 -8.74
CA LEU A 263 -21.81 -21.99 -9.06
C LEU A 263 -21.72 -23.47 -8.73
N LEU A 264 -22.57 -23.91 -7.80
CA LEU A 264 -22.66 -25.29 -7.36
C LEU A 264 -23.97 -25.88 -7.84
N LYS A 265 -23.95 -27.17 -8.20
CA LYS A 265 -25.14 -27.97 -8.46
C LYS A 265 -25.00 -29.30 -7.75
N ASN A 266 -25.93 -29.57 -6.83
CA ASN A 266 -26.08 -30.87 -6.21
C ASN A 266 -27.16 -31.66 -6.96
N THR A 267 -26.83 -32.86 -7.44
CA THR A 267 -27.77 -33.77 -8.10
C THR A 267 -27.79 -35.09 -7.35
N ASP A 268 -28.95 -35.46 -6.83
CA ASP A 268 -29.16 -36.76 -6.19
C ASP A 268 -29.19 -37.86 -7.27
N ILE A 269 -28.28 -38.82 -7.19
CA ILE A 269 -28.23 -39.99 -8.09
C ILE A 269 -29.09 -41.11 -7.51
N THR A 270 -28.88 -41.41 -6.22
CA THR A 270 -29.68 -42.34 -5.41
C THR A 270 -29.99 -41.67 -4.07
N GLU A 271 -30.68 -42.37 -3.16
CA GLU A 271 -30.96 -41.87 -1.81
C GLU A 271 -29.69 -41.67 -0.97
N SER A 272 -28.62 -42.40 -1.28
CA SER A 272 -27.33 -42.32 -0.58
C SER A 272 -26.21 -41.65 -1.38
N VAL A 273 -26.36 -41.48 -2.69
CA VAL A 273 -25.30 -40.98 -3.58
C VAL A 273 -25.69 -39.64 -4.19
N LYS A 274 -24.84 -38.62 -4.00
CA LYS A 274 -24.99 -37.27 -4.55
C LYS A 274 -23.78 -36.89 -5.39
N LEU A 275 -24.04 -36.34 -6.58
CA LEU A 275 -23.02 -35.73 -7.43
C LEU A 275 -23.07 -34.21 -7.26
N GLN A 276 -21.93 -33.63 -6.88
CA GLN A 276 -21.75 -32.18 -6.82
C GLN A 276 -20.88 -31.71 -7.98
N PHE A 277 -21.45 -30.84 -8.80
CA PHE A 277 -20.73 -30.03 -9.77
C PHE A 277 -20.40 -28.68 -9.16
N ARG A 278 -19.17 -28.21 -9.33
CA ARG A 278 -18.71 -26.90 -8.88
C ARG A 278 -17.93 -26.22 -10.00
N ALA A 279 -18.38 -25.03 -10.39
CA ALA A 279 -17.65 -24.15 -11.29
C ALA A 279 -17.30 -22.88 -10.53
N GLU A 280 -16.04 -22.51 -10.48
CA GLU A 280 -15.55 -21.33 -9.79
C GLU A 280 -14.83 -20.41 -10.75
N ALA A 281 -14.97 -19.11 -10.50
CA ALA A 281 -14.26 -18.08 -11.22
C ALA A 281 -13.79 -17.03 -10.21
N PHE A 282 -12.46 -16.84 -10.14
CA PHE A 282 -11.83 -15.71 -9.47
C PHE A 282 -11.73 -14.56 -10.46
N ASN A 283 -12.02 -13.33 -10.03
CA ASN A 283 -12.13 -12.16 -10.90
C ASN A 283 -13.06 -12.44 -12.11
N VAL A 284 -14.31 -12.81 -11.83
CA VAL A 284 -15.33 -13.26 -12.81
C VAL A 284 -15.46 -12.32 -14.02
N PHE A 285 -15.42 -11.01 -13.76
CA PHE A 285 -15.55 -9.97 -14.79
C PHE A 285 -14.23 -9.60 -15.47
N ASN A 286 -13.12 -10.25 -15.11
CA ASN A 286 -11.79 -10.00 -15.64
C ASN A 286 -11.39 -8.52 -15.57
N HIS A 287 -11.73 -7.85 -14.47
CA HIS A 287 -11.38 -6.46 -14.24
C HIS A 287 -9.94 -6.39 -13.73
N ALA A 288 -9.08 -5.62 -14.42
CA ALA A 288 -7.68 -5.45 -14.02
C ALA A 288 -7.59 -4.79 -12.63
N GLN A 289 -6.97 -5.49 -11.68
CA GLN A 289 -6.72 -5.00 -10.31
C GLN A 289 -5.29 -4.50 -10.23
N PHE A 290 -5.08 -3.20 -10.36
CA PHE A 290 -3.75 -2.60 -10.41
C PHE A 290 -3.05 -2.61 -9.05
N THR A 291 -1.72 -2.75 -9.06
CA THR A 291 -0.89 -2.52 -7.87
C THR A 291 -0.60 -1.03 -7.69
N ASN A 292 0.02 -0.66 -6.56
CA ASN A 292 0.46 0.71 -6.36
C ASN A 292 1.45 1.16 -7.46
N PRO A 293 1.39 2.45 -7.84
CA PRO A 293 2.39 3.02 -8.73
C PRO A 293 3.77 3.09 -8.06
N ASN A 294 4.81 3.23 -8.87
CA ASN A 294 6.15 3.52 -8.37
C ASN A 294 6.18 4.91 -7.70
N GLY A 295 6.64 4.98 -6.46
CA GLY A 295 6.77 6.23 -5.69
C GLY A 295 8.20 6.75 -5.55
N LEU A 296 9.18 6.11 -6.20
CA LEU A 296 10.57 6.56 -6.24
C LEU A 296 10.72 7.67 -7.29
N VAL A 297 10.94 8.90 -6.83
CA VAL A 297 10.98 10.11 -7.68
C VAL A 297 12.09 10.06 -8.71
N ASN A 298 13.25 9.51 -8.33
CA ASN A 298 14.44 9.44 -9.19
C ASN A 298 14.30 8.37 -10.30
N ASN A 299 13.28 7.51 -10.25
CA ASN A 299 12.96 6.57 -11.31
C ASN A 299 12.20 7.28 -12.45
N THR A 300 12.91 8.00 -13.31
CA THR A 300 12.28 8.83 -14.35
C THR A 300 11.87 8.03 -15.59
N GLY A 301 10.94 8.59 -16.37
CA GLY A 301 10.50 8.03 -17.66
C GLY A 301 9.23 7.16 -17.58
N GLN A 302 8.82 6.63 -18.74
CA GLN A 302 7.62 5.81 -18.84
C GLN A 302 7.80 4.47 -18.11
N GLY A 303 6.88 4.15 -17.20
CA GLY A 303 7.00 2.98 -16.33
C GLY A 303 7.75 3.25 -15.01
N GLY A 304 8.30 4.46 -14.85
CA GLY A 304 8.93 4.92 -13.62
C GLY A 304 7.94 5.59 -12.65
N PHE A 305 8.38 6.67 -12.02
CA PHE A 305 7.65 7.44 -11.01
C PHE A 305 6.23 7.79 -11.46
N GLY A 306 5.27 7.45 -10.61
CA GLY A 306 3.85 7.65 -10.85
C GLY A 306 3.19 6.63 -11.77
N TYR A 307 3.92 5.72 -12.41
CA TYR A 307 3.34 4.69 -13.26
C TYR A 307 2.98 3.43 -12.47
N VAL A 308 1.85 2.84 -12.83
CA VAL A 308 1.48 1.48 -12.42
C VAL A 308 2.03 0.51 -13.44
N THR A 309 2.86 -0.43 -13.00
CA THR A 309 3.49 -1.45 -13.85
C THR A 309 3.02 -2.87 -13.57
N GLY A 310 2.19 -3.05 -12.52
CA GLY A 310 1.70 -4.35 -12.08
C GLY A 310 0.17 -4.41 -11.94
N ALA A 311 -0.35 -5.63 -12.01
CA ALA A 311 -1.72 -5.95 -11.69
C ALA A 311 -1.78 -7.35 -11.04
N ARG A 312 -2.82 -7.61 -10.26
CA ARG A 312 -3.12 -8.94 -9.69
C ARG A 312 -3.58 -9.89 -10.80
N ASP A 313 -3.75 -11.15 -10.42
CA ASP A 313 -4.11 -12.22 -11.34
C ASP A 313 -5.36 -11.87 -12.18
N PRO A 314 -5.34 -12.27 -13.47
CA PRO A 314 -6.51 -12.16 -14.33
C PRO A 314 -7.58 -13.17 -13.89
N ARG A 315 -8.66 -13.27 -14.65
CA ARG A 315 -9.69 -14.28 -14.38
C ARG A 315 -9.12 -15.70 -14.40
N ILE A 316 -9.30 -16.43 -13.30
CA ILE A 316 -8.96 -17.85 -13.17
C ILE A 316 -10.26 -18.62 -13.00
N MET A 317 -10.45 -19.69 -13.78
CA MET A 317 -11.65 -20.53 -13.70
C MET A 317 -11.26 -21.97 -13.44
N GLN A 318 -12.03 -22.64 -12.61
CA GLN A 318 -11.85 -24.06 -12.30
C GLN A 318 -13.19 -24.78 -12.21
N VAL A 319 -13.16 -26.06 -12.56
CA VAL A 319 -14.33 -26.92 -12.56
C VAL A 319 -13.98 -28.21 -11.83
N ALA A 320 -14.87 -28.64 -10.95
CA ALA A 320 -14.72 -29.87 -10.18
C ALA A 320 -16.02 -30.68 -10.15
N LEU A 321 -15.84 -31.99 -10.09
CA LEU A 321 -16.90 -32.96 -9.83
C LEU A 321 -16.54 -33.75 -8.58
N LYS A 322 -17.48 -33.84 -7.64
CA LYS A 322 -17.33 -34.59 -6.40
C LYS A 322 -18.49 -35.55 -6.22
N LEU A 323 -18.19 -36.82 -5.97
CA LEU A 323 -19.17 -37.83 -5.58
C LEU A 323 -19.22 -37.89 -4.04
N LEU A 324 -20.42 -37.86 -3.48
CA LEU A 324 -20.72 -37.95 -2.04
C LEU A 324 -21.53 -39.23 -1.82
N PHE A 325 -21.15 -40.02 -0.80
CA PHE A 325 -21.76 -41.30 -0.43
C PHE A 325 -21.86 -41.42 1.09
#